data_AF-A0A671G201-F1
#
_entry.id   AF-A0A671G201-F1
#
_cell.length_a   1.000
_cell.length_b   1.000
_cell.length_c   1.000
_cell.angle_alpha   90.00
_cell.angle_beta   90.00
_cell.angle_gamma   90.00
#
_symmetry.space_group_name_H-M   'P 1'
#
loop_
_entity.id
_entity.type
_entity.pdbx_description
1 polymer ?
#
loop_
_entity_poly.entity_id
_entity_poly.type
_entity_poly.pdbx_seq_one_letter_code
_entity_poly.pdbx_strand_id
1 'polypeptide(L)'
;MAVVRVMESTSLKTPANIRLAGLLQSRPAVVQEYICKPLLIDKLKFDIRLYVLLKSLEPLEIYIAKDGLSRFCTEPYQEPSAKNLHHIFMHLTNYSLNIHSGNFVHSDSASTGSKRTFSSILCRLSSKGVDIKKVWSDIISLVIKDCHCPDSRAQSFLPVGHPCREAGPTCFQILGFDILLMKNLKPILLEVNANPSMRIEHEQEVSLLSISLNILSLH
;
A
#
# COMPACT_ATOMS: atom_id res chain seq x y z
N MET A 1 -13.14 -2.64 16.19
CA MET A 1 -12.97 -1.17 16.36
C MET A 1 -12.76 -0.57 14.97
N ALA A 2 -13.45 0.49 14.58
CA ALA A 2 -13.37 1.03 13.22
C ALA A 2 -12.49 2.29 13.11
N VAL A 3 -11.71 2.39 12.04
CA VAL A 3 -10.95 3.58 11.64
C VAL A 3 -11.70 4.30 10.53
N VAL A 4 -11.88 5.61 10.69
CA VAL A 4 -12.64 6.47 9.78
C VAL A 4 -11.68 7.18 8.82
N ARG A 5 -11.44 6.65 7.62
CA ARG A 5 -10.65 7.38 6.60
C ARG A 5 -11.53 8.39 5.88
N VAL A 6 -11.18 9.67 5.95
CA VAL A 6 -11.81 10.70 5.10
C VAL A 6 -11.33 10.47 3.67
N MET A 7 -12.25 10.38 2.71
CA MET A 7 -11.88 10.27 1.30
C MET A 7 -11.34 11.64 0.85
N GLU A 8 -10.06 11.66 0.51
CA GLU A 8 -9.21 12.78 0.08
C GLU A 8 -8.55 13.66 1.16
N SER A 9 -7.23 13.77 1.01
CA SER A 9 -6.22 14.42 1.86
C SER A 9 -6.01 13.79 3.24
N THR A 10 -4.78 13.36 3.45
CA THR A 10 -4.20 12.66 4.60
C THR A 10 -4.37 13.40 5.93
N SER A 11 -5.52 13.23 6.61
CA SER A 11 -5.64 13.44 8.06
C SER A 11 -6.89 12.76 8.64
N LEU A 12 -6.65 11.80 9.55
CA LEU A 12 -7.65 11.18 10.41
C LEU A 12 -7.99 12.14 11.57
N LYS A 13 -9.27 12.52 11.72
CA LYS A 13 -9.76 13.22 12.91
C LYS A 13 -10.30 12.21 13.93
N THR A 14 -9.98 12.39 15.20
CA THR A 14 -10.48 11.57 16.32
C THR A 14 -12.01 11.70 16.50
N PRO A 15 -12.68 10.68 17.08
CA PRO A 15 -14.14 10.69 17.29
C PRO A 15 -14.64 11.88 18.12
N ALA A 16 -13.81 12.42 19.02
CA ALA A 16 -14.14 13.59 19.84
C ALA A 16 -14.31 14.88 19.01
N ASN A 17 -13.66 14.97 17.84
CA ASN A 17 -13.75 16.13 16.95
C ASN A 17 -14.99 16.12 16.04
N ILE A 18 -15.81 15.06 16.08
CA ILE A 18 -17.04 14.95 15.28
C ILE A 18 -18.15 15.83 15.89
N ARG A 19 -18.14 16.05 17.21
CA ARG A 19 -19.21 16.79 17.91
C ARG A 19 -19.14 18.31 17.79
N LEU A 20 -18.00 18.88 17.40
CA LEU A 20 -17.86 20.34 17.22
C LEU A 20 -18.12 20.81 15.78
N ALA A 21 -18.47 19.90 14.86
CA ALA A 21 -18.57 20.17 13.43
C ALA A 21 -20.01 20.42 12.94
N GLY A 22 -20.87 21.03 13.76
CA GLY A 22 -22.23 21.42 13.35
C GLY A 22 -22.30 22.46 12.21
N LEU A 23 -21.14 22.96 11.74
CA LEU A 23 -21.01 23.99 10.71
C LEU A 23 -20.04 23.61 9.56
N LEU A 24 -19.50 22.39 9.53
CA LEU A 24 -18.62 21.95 8.45
C LEU A 24 -19.38 20.94 7.58
N GLN A 25 -19.52 21.24 6.29
CA GLN A 25 -20.02 20.28 5.29
C GLN A 25 -19.46 18.89 5.57
N SER A 26 -20.36 17.92 5.75
CA SER A 26 -20.01 16.52 5.96
C SER A 26 -19.15 16.05 4.78
N ARG A 27 -17.85 15.88 5.03
CA ARG A 27 -16.94 15.35 4.02
C ARG A 27 -17.19 13.84 3.90
N PRO A 28 -17.24 13.28 2.69
CA PRO A 28 -17.36 11.83 2.51
C PRO A 28 -16.24 11.10 3.25
N ALA A 29 -16.60 10.07 4.01
CA ALA A 29 -15.66 9.27 4.77
C ALA A 29 -16.04 7.79 4.72
N VAL A 30 -15.04 6.93 4.83
CA VAL A 30 -15.17 5.48 4.93
C VAL A 30 -14.88 5.06 6.36
N VAL A 31 -15.78 4.27 6.93
CA VAL A 31 -15.55 3.60 8.21
C VAL A 31 -15.12 2.17 7.91
N GLN A 32 -13.89 1.82 8.27
CA GLN A 32 -13.30 0.51 8.02
C GLN A 32 -12.93 -0.16 9.34
N GLU A 33 -13.18 -1.46 9.48
CA GLU A 33 -12.68 -2.21 10.63
C GLU A 33 -11.13 -2.15 10.70
N TYR A 34 -10.61 -1.86 11.88
CA TYR A 34 -9.18 -1.82 12.11
C TYR A 34 -8.58 -3.22 12.21
N ILE A 35 -7.49 -3.44 11.46
CA ILE A 35 -6.76 -4.70 11.47
C ILE A 35 -5.83 -4.72 12.70
N CYS A 36 -6.28 -5.38 13.76
CA CYS A 36 -5.58 -5.39 15.06
C CYS A 36 -4.33 -6.28 15.11
N LYS A 37 -4.21 -7.27 14.23
CA LYS A 37 -3.13 -8.28 14.25
C LYS A 37 -2.28 -8.26 12.97
N PRO A 38 -1.59 -7.15 12.65
CA PRO A 38 -0.69 -7.09 11.52
C PRO A 38 0.56 -7.97 11.76
N LEU A 39 1.22 -8.35 10.68
CA LEU A 39 2.60 -8.85 10.73
C LEU A 39 3.50 -7.71 11.21
N LEU A 40 4.45 -8.03 12.09
CA LEU A 40 5.40 -7.08 12.64
C LEU A 40 6.83 -7.50 12.28
N ILE A 41 7.68 -6.53 11.94
CA ILE A 41 9.13 -6.71 11.85
C ILE A 41 9.75 -5.77 12.89
N ASP A 42 10.63 -6.30 13.74
CA ASP A 42 11.24 -5.53 14.83
C ASP A 42 10.21 -4.85 15.76
N LYS A 43 9.06 -5.50 15.96
CA LYS A 43 7.88 -4.99 16.70
C LYS A 43 7.19 -3.79 16.05
N LEU A 44 7.59 -3.37 14.86
CA LEU A 44 6.99 -2.25 14.12
C LEU A 44 5.94 -2.76 13.14
N LYS A 45 4.81 -2.04 13.08
CA LYS A 45 3.80 -2.22 12.04
C LYS A 45 4.32 -1.61 10.73
N PHE A 46 4.01 -2.24 9.61
CA PHE A 46 4.34 -1.73 8.28
C PHE A 46 3.24 -2.06 7.29
N ASP A 47 3.19 -1.30 6.20
CA ASP A 47 2.43 -1.64 5.00
C ASP A 47 3.37 -1.74 3.80
N ILE A 48 2.89 -2.36 2.73
CA ILE A 48 3.62 -2.55 1.48
C ILE A 48 2.96 -1.70 0.41
N ARG A 49 3.72 -0.79 -0.18
CA ARG A 49 3.41 -0.12 -1.44
C ARG A 49 3.93 -0.97 -2.59
N LEU A 50 3.02 -1.59 -3.33
CA LEU A 50 3.33 -2.35 -4.54
C LEU A 50 2.92 -1.55 -5.78
N TYR A 51 3.79 -1.49 -6.79
CA TYR A 51 3.50 -0.80 -8.04
C TYR A 51 2.95 -1.78 -9.07
N VAL A 52 1.83 -1.41 -9.69
CA VAL A 52 1.11 -2.23 -10.67
C VAL A 52 0.83 -1.38 -11.90
N LEU A 53 1.28 -1.83 -13.06
CA LEU A 53 0.97 -1.22 -14.35
C LEU A 53 -0.26 -1.91 -14.94
N LEU A 54 -1.35 -1.17 -15.07
CA LEU A 54 -2.54 -1.59 -15.79
C LEU A 54 -2.42 -1.09 -17.23
N LYS A 55 -2.17 -2.00 -18.17
CA LYS A 55 -1.96 -1.67 -19.59
C LYS A 55 -3.26 -1.73 -20.39
N SER A 56 -4.13 -2.70 -20.09
CA SER A 56 -5.39 -2.88 -20.80
C SER A 56 -6.43 -3.51 -19.87
N LEU A 57 -7.71 -3.18 -20.08
CA LEU A 57 -8.84 -3.83 -19.41
C LEU A 57 -9.49 -4.91 -20.27
N GLU A 58 -9.37 -4.81 -21.59
CA GLU A 58 -9.99 -5.75 -22.54
C GLU A 58 -9.05 -5.99 -23.74
N PRO A 59 -8.30 -7.12 -23.76
CA PRO A 59 -8.16 -8.08 -22.66
C PRO A 59 -7.43 -7.45 -21.45
N LEU A 60 -7.69 -7.97 -20.25
CA LEU A 60 -7.02 -7.50 -19.04
C LEU A 60 -5.52 -7.81 -19.10
N GLU A 61 -4.70 -6.76 -19.04
CA GLU A 61 -3.24 -6.86 -19.10
C GLU A 61 -2.62 -6.05 -17.96
N ILE A 62 -2.03 -6.76 -17.00
CA ILE A 62 -1.49 -6.20 -15.76
C ILE A 62 -0.05 -6.66 -15.57
N TYR A 63 0.82 -5.74 -15.16
CA TYR A 63 2.19 -6.02 -14.76
C TYR A 63 2.45 -5.58 -13.33
N ILE A 64 3.02 -6.47 -12.53
CA ILE A 64 3.33 -6.21 -11.12
C ILE A 64 4.84 -6.01 -11.01
N ALA A 65 5.26 -4.94 -10.35
CA ALA A 65 6.67 -4.71 -10.08
C ALA A 65 7.26 -5.86 -9.26
N LYS A 66 8.49 -6.27 -9.58
CA LYS A 66 9.20 -7.36 -8.89
C LYS A 66 9.49 -7.06 -7.42
N ASP A 67 9.44 -5.79 -7.05
CA ASP A 67 9.66 -5.32 -5.68
C ASP A 67 8.70 -4.17 -5.36
N GLY A 68 8.60 -3.84 -4.08
CA GLY A 68 7.81 -2.73 -3.56
C GLY A 68 8.50 -2.05 -2.39
N LEU A 69 7.85 -1.02 -1.84
CA LEU A 69 8.35 -0.28 -0.69
C LEU A 69 7.57 -0.67 0.56
N SER A 70 8.26 -1.15 1.58
CA SER A 70 7.71 -1.38 2.92
C SER A 70 7.89 -0.13 3.78
N ARG A 71 6.77 0.43 4.27
CA ARG A 71 6.74 1.67 5.07
C ARG A 71 6.44 1.34 6.52
N PHE A 72 7.37 1.67 7.41
CA PHE A 72 7.29 1.32 8.82
C PHE A 72 6.75 2.47 9.66
N CYS A 73 5.95 2.11 10.66
CA CYS A 73 5.72 2.93 11.85
C CYS A 73 7.05 3.18 12.59
N THR A 74 7.14 4.28 13.32
CA THR A 74 8.34 4.63 14.11
C THR A 74 8.25 4.22 15.58
N GLU A 75 7.10 3.73 16.04
CA GLU A 75 6.91 3.24 17.40
C GLU A 75 6.50 1.76 17.43
N PRO A 76 6.95 0.98 18.45
CA PRO A 76 6.56 -0.41 18.62
C PRO A 76 5.04 -0.58 18.69
N TYR A 77 4.50 -1.48 17.89
CA TYR A 77 3.08 -1.73 17.80
C TYR A 77 2.51 -2.36 19.08
N GLN A 78 1.34 -1.89 19.48
CA GLN A 78 0.48 -2.53 20.49
C GLN A 78 -0.93 -2.64 19.91
N GLU A 79 -1.69 -3.66 20.34
CA GLU A 79 -3.09 -3.76 19.91
C GLU A 79 -3.89 -2.53 20.38
N PRO A 80 -4.81 -2.01 19.56
CA PRO A 80 -5.52 -0.80 19.90
C PRO A 80 -6.38 -0.95 21.16
N SER A 81 -6.33 0.05 22.01
CA SER A 81 -7.11 0.20 23.23
C SER A 81 -7.45 1.67 23.42
N ALA A 82 -8.46 1.99 24.23
CA ALA A 82 -8.80 3.40 24.52
C ALA A 82 -7.61 4.25 25.00
N LYS A 83 -6.57 3.62 25.54
CA LYS A 83 -5.36 4.28 26.05
C LYS A 83 -4.32 4.60 24.98
N ASN A 84 -4.29 3.92 23.84
CA ASN A 84 -3.21 4.07 22.85
C ASN A 84 -3.66 4.58 21.47
N LEU A 85 -4.96 4.76 21.23
CA LEU A 85 -5.47 5.22 19.91
C LEU A 85 -4.91 6.56 19.43
N HIS A 86 -4.49 7.42 20.36
CA HIS A 86 -3.91 8.71 20.04
C HIS A 86 -2.42 8.61 19.66
N HIS A 87 -1.76 7.47 19.88
CA HIS A 87 -0.38 7.20 19.48
C HIS A 87 -0.32 6.85 17.99
N ILE A 88 -0.48 7.85 17.13
CA ILE A 88 -0.58 7.66 15.69
C ILE A 88 0.67 7.02 15.06
N PHE A 89 1.86 7.24 15.63
CA PHE A 89 3.14 6.73 15.11
C PHE A 89 3.34 5.22 15.28
N MET A 90 2.50 4.55 16.07
CA MET A 90 2.49 3.08 16.18
C MET A 90 1.41 2.45 15.28
N HIS A 91 0.38 3.21 14.88
CA HIS A 91 -0.79 2.68 14.18
C HIS A 91 -0.85 3.08 12.70
N LEU A 92 -0.27 4.21 12.31
CA LEU A 92 -0.28 4.74 10.96
C LEU A 92 1.11 4.67 10.34
N THR A 93 1.21 4.02 9.19
CA THR A 93 2.46 3.76 8.44
C THR A 93 2.76 4.83 7.40
N ASN A 94 1.89 5.84 7.26
CA ASN A 94 2.02 6.90 6.26
C ASN A 94 3.35 7.63 6.46
N TYR A 95 4.13 7.71 5.38
CA TYR A 95 5.44 8.36 5.39
C TYR A 95 5.33 9.84 5.79
N SER A 96 4.36 10.57 5.23
CA SER A 96 4.13 11.99 5.53
C SER A 96 3.88 12.26 7.02
N LEU A 97 3.40 11.28 7.77
CA LEU A 97 3.27 11.38 9.22
C LEU A 97 4.58 11.01 9.90
N ASN A 98 5.12 9.82 9.58
CA ASN A 98 6.27 9.28 10.30
C ASN A 98 7.56 10.07 10.07
N ILE A 99 7.72 10.79 8.95
CA ILE A 99 8.91 11.63 8.71
C ILE A 99 9.11 12.70 9.79
N HIS A 100 8.03 13.15 10.43
CA HIS A 100 8.07 14.14 11.52
C HIS A 100 8.29 13.53 12.90
N SER A 101 8.37 12.20 13.00
CA SER A 101 8.69 11.52 14.26
C SER A 101 10.18 11.65 14.57
N GLY A 102 10.51 11.97 15.83
CA GLY A 102 11.90 11.97 16.29
C GLY A 102 12.60 10.61 16.21
N ASN A 103 11.83 9.53 16.05
CA ASN A 103 12.32 8.16 15.90
C ASN A 103 12.44 7.72 14.42
N PHE A 104 12.20 8.62 13.47
CA PHE A 104 12.31 8.27 12.05
C PHE A 104 13.77 8.08 11.66
N VAL A 105 14.10 6.87 11.22
CA VAL A 105 15.46 6.54 10.81
C VAL A 105 15.56 6.66 9.29
N HIS A 106 16.23 7.73 8.83
CA HIS A 106 16.76 7.83 7.48
C HIS A 106 17.96 6.89 7.42
N SER A 107 17.80 5.72 6.82
CA SER A 107 18.91 4.81 6.59
C SER A 107 18.82 4.31 5.16
N ASP A 108 19.94 4.38 4.45
CA ASP A 108 20.10 3.86 3.10
C ASP A 108 20.27 2.33 3.07
N SER A 109 20.25 1.68 4.25
CA SER A 109 20.41 0.23 4.31
C SER A 109 19.10 -0.47 3.92
N ALA A 110 19.18 -1.49 3.07
CA ALA A 110 18.00 -2.27 2.65
C ALA A 110 17.27 -2.96 3.82
N SER A 111 17.91 -3.09 4.98
CA SER A 111 17.44 -3.87 6.13
C SER A 111 17.12 -3.05 7.38
N THR A 112 17.57 -1.79 7.48
CA THR A 112 17.35 -0.91 8.63
C THR A 112 16.83 0.45 8.14
N GLY A 113 16.02 1.12 8.95
CA GLY A 113 15.31 2.34 8.53
C GLY A 113 13.79 2.19 8.48
N SER A 114 13.10 3.33 8.38
CA SER A 114 11.64 3.41 8.36
C SER A 114 11.04 3.19 6.95
N LYS A 115 11.90 3.05 5.93
CA LYS A 115 11.59 2.62 4.56
C LYS A 115 12.52 1.46 4.21
N ARG A 116 12.00 0.35 3.69
CA ARG A 116 12.79 -0.83 3.28
C ARG A 116 12.21 -1.44 2.02
N THR A 117 13.01 -2.12 1.21
CA THR A 117 12.46 -2.88 0.06
C THR A 117 11.60 -4.04 0.57
N PHE A 118 10.58 -4.42 -0.18
CA PHE A 118 9.76 -5.56 0.21
C PHE A 118 10.53 -6.89 0.05
N SER A 119 11.42 -6.96 -0.94
CA SER A 119 12.38 -8.06 -1.10
C SER A 119 13.22 -8.32 0.16
N SER A 120 13.66 -7.28 0.87
CA SER A 120 14.44 -7.46 2.11
C SER A 120 13.57 -8.04 3.25
N ILE A 121 12.29 -7.64 3.31
CA ILE A 121 11.32 -8.23 4.24
C ILE A 121 11.07 -9.70 3.92
N LEU A 122 10.85 -10.04 2.64
CA LEU A 122 10.68 -11.42 2.20
C LEU A 122 11.91 -12.27 2.52
N CYS A 123 13.12 -11.77 2.25
CA CYS A 123 14.37 -12.46 2.62
C CYS A 123 14.39 -12.80 4.12
N ARG A 124 14.07 -11.81 4.97
CA ARG A 124 14.02 -12.00 6.43
C ARG A 124 12.95 -12.99 6.88
N LEU A 125 11.80 -13.02 6.21
CA LEU A 125 10.75 -14.00 6.48
C LEU A 125 11.17 -15.40 6.04
N SER A 126 11.83 -15.52 4.88
CA SER A 126 12.37 -16.78 4.38
C SER A 126 13.40 -17.38 5.33
N SER A 127 14.28 -16.55 5.92
CA SER A 127 15.24 -17.00 6.95
C SER A 127 14.56 -17.54 8.21
N LYS A 128 13.28 -17.24 8.43
CA LYS A 128 12.46 -17.77 9.53
C LYS A 128 11.58 -18.96 9.11
N GLY A 129 11.78 -19.50 7.91
CA GLY A 129 11.04 -20.65 7.38
C GLY A 129 9.67 -20.33 6.79
N VAL A 130 9.38 -19.06 6.49
CA VAL A 130 8.14 -18.67 5.80
C VAL A 130 8.22 -19.01 4.31
N ASP A 131 7.15 -19.59 3.77
CA ASP A 131 6.98 -19.78 2.34
C ASP A 131 6.68 -18.45 1.63
N ILE A 132 7.74 -17.78 1.18
CA ILE A 132 7.65 -16.49 0.47
C ILE A 132 6.97 -16.62 -0.90
N LYS A 133 7.01 -17.80 -1.54
CA LYS A 133 6.35 -18.01 -2.84
C LYS A 133 4.84 -17.97 -2.66
N LYS A 134 4.34 -18.60 -1.60
CA LYS A 134 2.93 -18.52 -1.22
C LYS A 134 2.49 -17.09 -0.91
N VAL A 135 3.26 -16.36 -0.10
CA VAL A 135 2.95 -14.95 0.23
C VAL A 135 2.86 -14.09 -1.03
N TRP A 136 3.82 -14.24 -1.95
CA TRP A 136 3.82 -13.51 -3.22
C TRP A 136 2.63 -13.90 -4.11
N SER A 137 2.31 -15.20 -4.19
CA SER A 137 1.14 -15.71 -4.92
C SER A 137 -0.18 -15.16 -4.38
N ASP A 138 -0.33 -15.07 -3.06
CA ASP A 138 -1.52 -14.51 -2.41
C ASP A 138 -1.65 -13.00 -2.70
N ILE A 139 -0.53 -12.26 -2.76
CA ILE A 139 -0.50 -10.85 -3.14
C ILE A 139 -0.89 -10.66 -4.60
N ILE A 140 -0.32 -11.44 -5.52
CA ILE A 140 -0.68 -11.40 -6.95
C ILE A 140 -2.17 -11.68 -7.11
N SER A 141 -2.68 -12.72 -6.44
CA SER A 141 -4.09 -13.09 -6.46
C SER A 141 -5.00 -11.97 -5.95
N LEU A 142 -4.56 -11.20 -4.96
CA LEU A 142 -5.28 -10.03 -4.46
C LEU A 142 -5.35 -8.91 -5.51
N VAL A 143 -4.23 -8.60 -6.18
CA VAL A 143 -4.19 -7.57 -7.25
C VAL A 143 -5.09 -7.97 -8.42
N ILE A 144 -4.99 -9.21 -8.88
CA ILE A 144 -5.82 -9.72 -10.00
C ILE A 144 -7.31 -9.65 -9.65
N LYS A 145 -7.70 -10.08 -8.45
CA LYS A 145 -9.10 -10.02 -7.99
C LYS A 145 -9.63 -8.59 -7.90
N ASP A 146 -8.80 -7.65 -7.45
CA ASP A 146 -9.17 -6.24 -7.45
C ASP A 146 -9.38 -5.74 -8.88
N CYS A 147 -8.41 -5.94 -9.77
CA CYS A 147 -8.52 -5.46 -11.15
C CYS A 147 -9.64 -6.10 -11.98
N HIS A 148 -10.06 -7.34 -11.68
CA HIS A 148 -11.24 -7.95 -12.31
C HIS A 148 -12.58 -7.47 -11.73
N CYS A 149 -12.59 -6.89 -10.54
CA CYS A 149 -13.81 -6.45 -9.90
C CYS A 149 -14.39 -5.24 -10.66
N PRO A 150 -15.64 -5.31 -11.17
CA PRO A 150 -16.26 -4.22 -11.94
C PRO A 150 -16.34 -2.89 -11.16
N ASP A 151 -16.51 -2.98 -9.84
CA ASP A 151 -16.56 -1.81 -8.95
C ASP A 151 -15.15 -1.38 -8.46
N SER A 152 -14.09 -1.96 -9.02
CA SER A 152 -12.74 -1.61 -8.59
C SER A 152 -12.38 -0.20 -9.00
N ARG A 153 -11.72 0.49 -8.07
CA ARG A 153 -11.17 1.82 -8.34
C ARG A 153 -10.13 1.74 -9.46
N ALA A 154 -9.38 0.64 -9.56
CA ALA A 154 -8.42 0.37 -10.63
C ALA A 154 -9.03 0.55 -12.03
N GLN A 155 -10.23 0.02 -12.28
CA GLN A 155 -10.92 0.16 -13.57
C GLN A 155 -11.39 1.59 -13.85
N SER A 156 -11.79 2.34 -12.81
CA SER A 156 -12.27 3.72 -12.95
C SER A 156 -11.22 4.71 -13.49
N PHE A 157 -9.94 4.33 -13.48
CA PHE A 157 -8.83 5.20 -13.88
C PHE A 157 -8.49 5.11 -15.37
N LEU A 158 -8.97 4.10 -16.10
CA LEU A 158 -8.80 4.03 -17.55
C LEU A 158 -10.08 4.50 -18.25
N PRO A 159 -9.98 5.36 -19.28
CA PRO A 159 -11.14 5.83 -20.01
C PRO A 159 -11.85 4.65 -20.71
N VAL A 160 -13.05 4.33 -20.24
CA VAL A 160 -13.95 3.39 -20.90
C VAL A 160 -14.59 4.12 -22.10
N GLY A 161 -14.19 3.79 -23.33
CA GLY A 161 -14.98 4.15 -24.50
C GLY A 161 -14.34 4.99 -25.60
N HIS A 162 -13.04 4.87 -25.86
CA HIS A 162 -12.54 5.18 -27.21
C HIS A 162 -12.58 3.93 -28.08
N PRO A 163 -13.51 3.80 -29.05
CA PRO A 163 -13.46 2.74 -30.04
C PRO A 163 -12.31 3.05 -31.01
N CYS A 164 -11.08 2.77 -30.60
CA CYS A 164 -9.95 2.82 -31.51
C CYS A 164 -10.04 1.56 -32.37
N ARG A 165 -10.60 1.72 -33.57
CA ARG A 165 -10.81 0.61 -34.50
C ARG A 165 -9.50 0.02 -35.03
N GLU A 166 -8.34 0.61 -34.75
CA GLU A 166 -7.03 0.04 -35.09
C GLU A 166 -5.96 0.41 -34.02
N ALA A 167 -5.16 -0.59 -33.65
CA ALA A 167 -3.91 -0.57 -32.86
C ALA A 167 -3.94 -0.28 -31.33
N GLY A 168 -4.16 -1.33 -30.52
CA GLY A 168 -3.61 -1.50 -29.16
C GLY A 168 -4.12 -0.59 -28.04
N PRO A 169 -3.74 -0.85 -26.76
CA PRO A 169 -4.14 0.00 -25.65
C PRO A 169 -3.49 1.39 -25.76
N THR A 170 -4.33 2.44 -25.77
CA THR A 170 -3.93 3.85 -25.97
C THR A 170 -3.50 4.54 -24.68
N CYS A 171 -3.75 3.92 -23.53
CA CYS A 171 -3.45 4.44 -22.21
C CYS A 171 -3.01 3.31 -21.29
N PHE A 172 -2.13 3.64 -20.37
CA PHE A 172 -1.74 2.76 -19.26
C PHE A 172 -1.78 3.57 -17.98
N GLN A 173 -1.99 2.90 -16.85
CA GLN A 173 -2.01 3.53 -15.54
C GLN A 173 -1.06 2.80 -14.60
N ILE A 174 -0.19 3.55 -13.93
CA ILE A 174 0.59 3.03 -12.80
C ILE A 174 -0.23 3.24 -11.54
N LEU A 175 -0.51 2.15 -10.82
CA LEU A 175 -1.27 2.11 -9.59
C LEU A 175 -0.33 1.75 -8.43
N GLY A 176 -0.53 2.41 -7.28
CA GLY A 176 0.09 2.05 -6.02
C GLY A 176 -0.89 1.29 -5.14
N PHE A 177 -0.66 -0.01 -4.95
CA PHE A 177 -1.44 -0.84 -4.05
C PHE A 177 -0.84 -0.77 -2.64
N ASP A 178 -1.64 -0.35 -1.67
CA ASP A 178 -1.27 -0.36 -0.24
C ASP A 178 -1.79 -1.64 0.39
N ILE A 179 -0.89 -2.54 0.74
CA ILE A 179 -1.20 -3.88 1.23
C ILE A 179 -0.68 -4.04 2.65
N LEU A 180 -1.51 -4.58 3.53
CA LEU A 180 -1.12 -4.98 4.88
C LEU A 180 -1.04 -6.51 4.96
N LEU A 181 0.09 -7.04 5.43
CA LEU A 181 0.17 -8.44 5.82
C LEU A 181 -0.34 -8.62 7.25
N MET A 182 -1.25 -9.57 7.44
CA MET A 182 -1.69 -9.99 8.77
C MET A 182 -0.66 -10.91 9.42
N LYS A 183 -0.77 -11.15 10.74
CA LYS A 183 0.11 -12.08 11.48
C LYS A 183 0.15 -13.50 10.89
N ASN A 184 -0.94 -13.94 10.27
CA ASN A 184 -1.04 -15.21 9.55
C ASN A 184 -0.58 -15.13 8.08
N LEU A 185 0.10 -14.05 7.69
CA LEU A 185 0.63 -13.77 6.36
C LEU A 185 -0.42 -13.54 5.26
N LYS A 186 -1.72 -13.46 5.62
CA LYS A 186 -2.76 -13.10 4.66
C LYS A 186 -2.61 -11.63 4.24
N PRO A 187 -2.56 -11.31 2.93
CA PRO A 187 -2.56 -9.93 2.46
C PRO A 187 -3.97 -9.33 2.51
N ILE A 188 -4.05 -8.07 2.91
CA ILE A 188 -5.29 -7.27 2.94
C ILE A 188 -5.04 -5.96 2.20
N LEU A 189 -5.90 -5.63 1.25
CA LEU A 189 -5.86 -4.37 0.52
C LEU A 189 -6.36 -3.24 1.42
N LEU A 190 -5.58 -2.16 1.53
CA LEU A 190 -5.96 -0.96 2.26
C LEU A 190 -6.52 0.12 1.33
N GLU A 191 -5.81 0.40 0.23
CA GLU A 191 -6.22 1.36 -0.79
C GLU A 191 -5.46 1.11 -2.10
N VAL A 192 -6.02 1.64 -3.19
CA VAL A 192 -5.37 1.73 -4.51
C VAL A 192 -5.24 3.19 -4.87
N ASN A 193 -4.02 3.66 -5.05
CA ASN A 193 -3.70 5.03 -5.40
C ASN A 193 -3.36 5.15 -6.90
N ALA A 194 -4.09 5.98 -7.64
CA ALA A 194 -3.81 6.26 -9.05
C ALA A 194 -2.61 7.16 -9.27
N ASN A 195 -2.23 7.97 -8.28
CA ASN A 195 -1.10 8.89 -8.38
C ASN A 195 -0.07 8.55 -7.30
N PRO A 196 0.56 7.36 -7.36
CA PRO A 196 1.56 7.00 -6.37
C PRO A 196 2.79 7.90 -6.52
N SER A 197 3.30 8.42 -5.41
CA SER A 197 4.58 9.13 -5.41
C SER A 197 5.68 8.17 -5.87
N MET A 198 6.34 8.51 -6.97
CA MET A 198 7.54 7.82 -7.48
C MET A 198 8.83 8.58 -7.16
N ARG A 199 8.78 9.53 -6.21
CA ARG A 199 9.97 10.28 -5.80
C ARG A 199 11.00 9.32 -5.20
N ILE A 200 12.13 9.21 -5.88
CA ILE A 200 13.36 8.59 -5.41
C ILE A 200 14.08 9.64 -4.58
N GLU A 201 14.18 9.44 -3.27
CA GLU A 201 14.92 10.36 -2.41
C GLU A 201 16.42 10.01 -2.34
N HIS A 202 16.83 8.81 -2.79
CA HIS A 202 18.23 8.35 -2.71
C HIS A 202 18.69 7.56 -3.96
N GLU A 203 19.82 7.98 -4.55
CA GLU A 203 20.37 7.58 -5.86
C GLU A 203 20.76 6.10 -6.05
N GLN A 204 20.71 5.25 -5.03
CA GLN A 204 21.02 3.81 -5.20
C GLN A 204 19.80 2.97 -5.67
N GLU A 205 18.62 3.58 -5.82
CA GLU A 205 17.43 2.95 -6.42
C GLU A 205 17.43 2.96 -7.97
N VAL A 206 18.53 3.35 -8.62
CA VAL A 206 18.61 3.45 -10.10
C VAL A 206 18.50 2.07 -10.79
N SER A 207 18.73 0.97 -10.07
CA SER A 207 18.48 -0.38 -10.59
C SER A 207 17.00 -0.81 -10.50
N LEU A 208 16.21 -0.18 -9.61
CA LEU A 208 14.79 -0.51 -9.39
C LEU A 208 13.87 0.12 -10.44
N LEU A 209 14.30 1.22 -11.06
CA LEU A 209 13.65 1.86 -12.20
C LEU A 209 14.30 1.54 -13.54
N SER A 210 15.30 0.65 -13.56
CA SER A 210 15.36 -0.28 -14.68
C SER A 210 14.09 -1.12 -14.57
N ILE A 211 13.01 -0.59 -15.13
CA ILE A 211 11.88 -1.35 -15.60
C ILE A 211 12.46 -2.25 -16.71
N SER A 212 13.31 -3.20 -16.34
CA SER A 212 13.42 -4.46 -17.04
C SER A 212 12.09 -5.14 -16.74
N LEU A 213 11.09 -4.73 -17.51
CA LEU A 213 9.84 -5.42 -17.81
C LEU A 213 10.21 -6.84 -18.30
N ASN A 214 10.78 -7.67 -17.43
CA ASN A 214 10.52 -9.11 -17.49
C ASN A 214 9.13 -9.27 -16.89
N ILE A 215 8.20 -8.78 -17.71
CA ILE A 215 6.78 -8.97 -17.69
C ILE A 215 6.53 -10.46 -17.49
N LEU A 216 5.95 -10.82 -16.36
CA LEU A 216 5.16 -12.05 -16.32
C LEU A 216 3.88 -11.72 -17.11
N SER A 217 3.83 -12.11 -18.39
CA SER A 217 2.56 -12.22 -19.09
C SER A 217 1.78 -13.32 -18.39
N LEU A 218 0.80 -12.94 -17.59
CA LEU A 218 -0.18 -13.88 -17.06
C LEU A 218 -1.28 -13.98 -18.12
N HIS A 219 -1.18 -15.01 -18.97
CA HIS A 219 -2.26 -15.48 -19.83
C HIS A 219 -3.27 -16.30 -19.02
#